data_AF-A0A0B6YG70-F1
#
_entry.id   AF-A0A0B6YG70-F1
#
_cell.length_a   1.000
_cell.length_b   1.000
_cell.length_c   1.000
_cell.angle_alpha   90.00
_cell.angle_beta   90.00
_cell.angle_gamma   90.00
#
_symmetry.space_group_name_H-M   'P 1'
#
loop_
_entity.id
_entity.type
_entity.pdbx_description
1 polymer ?
#
loop_
_entity_poly.entity_id
_entity_poly.type
_entity_poly.pdbx_seq_one_letter_code
_entity_poly.pdbx_strand_id
1 'polypeptide(L)' 'NPVCGENDITYENECKLRQENCHREENVKIKKEGSCADGCGQQRCEFYAVCETVNGRHRCKCPDSCVQVDSPVCG' A
#
# COMPACT_ATOMS: atom_id res chain seq x y z
N ASN A 1 8.99 12.06 -6.38
CA ASN A 1 8.03 11.18 -7.08
C ASN A 1 8.43 9.74 -6.82
N PRO A 2 7.62 8.96 -6.07
CA PRO A 2 7.92 7.57 -5.78
C PRO A 2 7.90 6.69 -7.03
N VAL A 3 8.64 5.58 -6.99
CA VAL A 3 8.72 4.58 -8.08
C VAL A 3 8.63 3.17 -7.52
N CYS A 4 8.09 2.25 -8.32
CA CYS A 4 8.01 0.85 -7.99
C CYS A 4 9.12 0.08 -8.72
N GLY A 5 9.96 -0.63 -7.98
CA GLY A 5 10.99 -1.51 -8.54
C GLY A 5 10.41 -2.81 -9.09
N GLU A 6 11.16 -3.48 -9.97
CA GLU A 6 10.84 -4.84 -10.45
C GLU A 6 10.85 -5.89 -9.34
N ASN A 7 11.46 -5.58 -8.20
CA ASN A 7 11.45 -6.38 -6.98
C ASN A 7 10.22 -6.12 -6.08
N ASP A 8 9.21 -5.40 -6.59
CA ASP A 8 7.99 -4.99 -5.86
C ASP A 8 8.26 -4.12 -4.61
N ILE A 9 9.44 -3.50 -4.53
CA ILE A 9 9.79 -2.52 -3.49
C ILE A 9 9.49 -1.09 -3.99
N THR A 10 8.83 -0.29 -3.14
CA THR A 10 8.63 1.13 -3.40
C THR A 10 9.83 1.94 -2.97
N TYR A 11 10.39 2.73 -3.87
CA TYR A 11 11.46 3.67 -3.59
C TYR A 11 10.92 5.11 -3.56
N GLU A 12 11.41 5.95 -2.64
CA GLU A 12 10.97 7.35 -2.49
C GLU A 12 11.07 8.15 -3.79
N ASN A 13 12.04 7.81 -4.62
CA ASN A 13 12.24 8.30 -5.99
C ASN A 13 13.24 7.43 -6.75
N GLU A 14 13.37 7.68 -8.06
CA GLU A 14 14.33 6.99 -8.92
C GLU A 14 15.80 7.13 -8.46
N CYS A 15 16.19 8.28 -7.91
CA CYS A 15 17.55 8.47 -7.40
C CYS A 15 17.85 7.52 -6.24
N LYS A 16 16.88 7.33 -5.34
CA LYS A 16 16.99 6.37 -4.23
C LYS A 16 17.06 4.91 -4.69
N LEU A 17 16.30 4.54 -5.72
CA LEU A 17 16.42 3.22 -6.35
C LEU A 17 17.83 2.99 -6.91
N ARG A 18 18.37 3.96 -7.66
CA ARG A 18 19.73 3.86 -8.21
C ARG A 18 20.80 3.80 -7.11
N GLN A 19 20.63 4.57 -6.05
CA GLN A 19 21.51 4.55 -4.88
C GLN A 19 21.52 3.15 -4.22
N GLU A 20 20.35 2.56 -3.97
CA GLU A 20 20.24 1.21 -3.40
C GLU A 20 20.86 0.14 -4.31
N ASN A 21 20.58 0.19 -5.62
CA ASN A 21 21.23 -0.70 -6.60
C ASN A 21 22.75 -0.65 -6.48
N CYS A 22 23.32 0.56 -6.38
CA CYS A 22 24.76 0.73 -6.23
C CYS A 22 25.28 0.17 -4.91
N HIS A 23 24.57 0.36 -3.79
CA HIS A 23 24.99 -0.13 -2.48
C HIS A 23 24.86 -1.64 -2.30
N ARG A 24 23.86 -2.25 -2.94
CA ARG A 24 23.55 -3.69 -2.81
C ARG A 24 24.11 -4.54 -3.94
N GLU A 25 24.79 -3.92 -4.90
CA GLU A 25 25.21 -4.57 -6.15
C GLU A 25 24.04 -5.23 -6.91
N GLU A 26 22.87 -4.59 -6.82
CA GLU A 26 21.65 -5.00 -7.49
C GLU A 26 21.41 -4.17 -8.77
N ASN A 27 20.52 -4.65 -9.64
CA ASN A 27 20.14 -3.95 -10.87
C ASN A 27 18.62 -3.94 -11.06
N VAL A 28 17.91 -3.55 -10.00
CA VAL A 28 16.46 -3.41 -10.00
C VAL A 28 16.07 -2.27 -10.93
N LYS A 29 15.21 -2.52 -11.92
CA LYS A 29 14.67 -1.46 -12.78
C LYS A 29 13.33 -0.95 -12.25
N ILE A 30 12.89 0.18 -12.77
CA ILE A 30 11.56 0.71 -12.48
C ILE A 30 10.53 -0.10 -13.26
N LYS A 31 9.59 -0.72 -12.54
CA LYS A 31 8.43 -1.43 -13.07
C LYS A 31 7.29 -0.46 -13.45
N LYS A 32 7.03 0.54 -12.61
CA LYS A 32 6.04 1.61 -12.86
C LYS A 32 6.36 2.86 -12.02
N GLU A 33 5.85 4.01 -12.46
CA GLU A 33 5.82 5.22 -11.64
C GLU A 33 4.79 5.07 -10.50
N GLY A 34 5.04 5.70 -9.34
CA GLY A 34 4.23 5.55 -8.14
C GLY A 34 4.64 4.38 -7.24
N SER A 35 3.91 4.17 -6.15
CA SER A 35 4.19 3.07 -5.22
C SER A 35 3.87 1.69 -5.81
N CYS A 36 4.60 0.66 -5.38
CA CYS A 36 4.25 -0.74 -5.65
C CYS A 36 2.97 -1.17 -4.95
N ALA A 37 2.51 -0.43 -3.93
CA ALA A 37 1.23 -0.68 -3.31
C ALA A 37 0.10 -0.59 -4.35
N ASP A 38 -0.38 -1.75 -4.76
CA ASP A 38 -1.59 -1.91 -5.54
C ASP A 38 -2.76 -2.19 -4.60
N GLY A 39 -3.88 -1.51 -4.84
CA GLY A 39 -5.09 -1.68 -4.04
C GLY A 39 -4.94 -1.17 -2.60
N CYS A 40 -5.01 -2.09 -1.65
CA CYS A 40 -5.13 -1.81 -0.21
C CYS A 40 -3.81 -1.80 0.56
N GLY A 41 -2.67 -1.99 -0.11
CA GLY A 41 -1.36 -2.16 0.54
C GLY A 41 -0.88 -0.96 1.37
N GLN A 42 -1.43 0.24 1.15
CA GLN A 42 -1.01 1.46 1.85
C GLN A 42 -2.19 2.33 2.33
N GLN A 43 -3.42 1.94 2.03
CA GLN A 43 -4.61 2.69 2.41
C GLN A 43 -4.99 2.39 3.86
N ARG A 44 -4.76 3.34 4.77
CA ARG A 44 -5.37 3.32 6.09
C ARG A 44 -6.82 3.78 5.98
N CYS A 45 -7.74 2.84 6.13
CA CYS A 45 -9.15 3.15 6.26
C CYS A 45 -9.47 3.65 7.67
N GLU A 46 -10.31 4.68 7.78
CA GLU A 46 -10.78 5.21 9.06
C GLU A 46 -11.90 4.35 9.65
N PHE A 47 -12.19 4.51 10.95
CA PHE A 47 -13.36 3.92 11.61
C PHE A 47 -13.54 2.40 11.44
N TYR A 48 -12.50 1.61 11.73
CA TYR A 48 -12.50 0.14 11.58
C TYR A 48 -12.90 -0.37 10.18
N ALA A 49 -12.98 0.50 9.17
CA ALA A 49 -13.27 0.08 7.83
C ALA A 49 -12.10 -0.75 7.28
N VAL A 50 -12.44 -1.75 6.48
CA VAL A 50 -11.48 -2.65 5.84
C VAL A 50 -11.35 -2.22 4.39
N CYS A 51 -10.12 -2.15 3.91
CA CYS A 51 -9.89 -1.87 2.51
C CYS A 51 -10.14 -3.14 1.68
N GLU A 52 -10.97 -3.01 0.64
CA GLU A 52 -11.27 -4.07 -0.32
C GLU A 52 -11.00 -3.59 -1.75
N THR A 53 -10.42 -4.47 -2.58
CA THR A 53 -10.21 -4.21 -4.00
C THR A 53 -11.37 -4.80 -4.81
N VAL A 54 -12.24 -3.95 -5.34
CA VAL A 54 -13.39 -4.35 -6.17
C VAL A 54 -13.18 -3.82 -7.58
N ASN A 55 -13.13 -4.73 -8.58
CA ASN A 55 -12.92 -4.39 -9.99
C ASN A 55 -11.66 -3.52 -10.25
N GLY A 56 -10.55 -3.85 -9.58
CA GLY A 56 -9.29 -3.11 -9.71
C GLY A 56 -9.28 -1.74 -9.03
N ARG A 57 -10.36 -1.35 -8.35
CA ARG A 57 -10.45 -0.13 -7.54
C ARG A 57 -10.51 -0.48 -6.05
N HIS A 58 -9.67 0.16 -5.26
CA HIS A 58 -9.65 0.00 -3.81
C HIS A 58 -10.65 0.96 -3.15
N ARG A 59 -11.41 0.45 -2.18
CA ARG A 59 -12.35 1.26 -1.37
C ARG A 59 -12.35 0.75 0.07
N CYS A 60 -12.50 1.67 1.02
CA CYS A 60 -12.80 1.32 2.40
C CYS A 60 -14.27 0.93 2.52
N LYS A 61 -14.54 -0.29 2.99
CA LYS A 61 -15.88 -0.81 3.29
C LYS A 61 -15.97 -1.16 4.77
N CYS A 62 -17.11 -0.92 5.40
CA CYS A 62 -17.36 -1.44 6.74
C CYS A 62 -17.46 -2.98 6.71
N PRO A 63 -16.96 -3.69 7.73
CA PRO A 63 -17.21 -5.12 7.88
C PRO A 63 -18.71 -5.43 7.85
N ASP A 64 -19.13 -6.49 7.16
CA ASP A 64 -20.54 -6.90 7.11
C ASP A 64 -21.03 -7.52 8.43
N SER A 65 -20.09 -7.98 9.27
CA SER A 65 -20.33 -8.51 10.60
C SER A 65 -19.62 -7.66 11.66
N CYS A 66 -20.36 -7.34 12.73
CA CYS A 66 -19.76 -6.73 13.90
C CYS A 66 -18.95 -7.79 14.66
N VAL A 67 -17.70 -7.47 14.99
CA VAL A 67 -16.99 -8.22 16.04
C VAL A 67 -17.74 -7.93 17.33
N GLN A 68 -18.26 -8.95 18.02
CA GLN A 68 -18.93 -8.77 19.30
C GLN A 68 -17.88 -8.39 20.36
N VAL A 69 -17.58 -7.10 20.43
CA VAL A 69 -16.73 -6.51 21.44
C VAL A 69 -17.65 -5.71 22.36
N ASP A 70 -17.71 -6.10 23.64
CA ASP A 70 -18.45 -5.38 24.68
C ASP A 70 -17.73 -4.06 25.05
N SER A 71 -17.67 -3.14 24.10
CA SER A 71 -17.14 -1.79 24.28
C SER A 71 -18.24 -0.78 23.93
N PRO A 72 -19.03 -0.32 24.92
CA PRO A 72 -20.09 0.65 24.67
C PRO A 72 -19.51 1.97 24.13
N VAL A 73 -20.20 2.56 23.16
CA VAL A 73 -19.87 3.86 22.55
C VAL A 73 -21.00 4.86 22.85
N CYS A 74 -20.69 6.16 22.89
CA CYS A 74 -21.71 7.21 22.96
C CYS A 74 -22.25 7.52 21.56
N GLY A 75 -23.57 7.60 21.43
CA GLY A 75 -24.28 7.99 20.20
C GLY A 75 -24.73 9.45 20.21
#